data_AF-A0A953SHD4-F1
#
_entry.id   AF-A0A953SHD4-F1
#
_cell.length_a   1.000
_cell.length_b   1.000
_cell.length_c   1.000
_cell.angle_alpha   90.00
_cell.angle_beta   90.00
_cell.angle_gamma   90.00
#
_symmetry.space_group_name_H-M   'P 1'
#
loop_
_entity.id
_entity.type
_entity.pdbx_description
1 polymer ?
#
loop_
_entity_poly.entity_id
_entity_poly.type
_entity_poly.pdbx_seq_one_letter_code
_entity_poly.pdbx_strand_id
1 'polypeptide(L)'
;MRIGLRTWGSDGNIRPMSALADGLRARGHTVTIAVTSIDNKEYRPLAESLGVVLRPVGRFDPSGEKYEGLAAKLMELSPSSILKQFRLVMETLFEPVEEEMFHAAESLCAKSGLVIGHFLLHPLHAAAERSGSPM
;
A
#
# COMPACT_ATOMS: atom_id res chain seq x y z
N MET A 1 -13.14 17.04 4.54
CA MET A 1 -13.56 15.71 5.05
C MET A 1 -12.34 14.89 5.48
N ARG A 2 -12.52 13.79 6.23
CA ARG A 2 -11.46 12.82 6.51
C ARG A 2 -11.37 11.78 5.40
N ILE A 3 -10.25 11.70 4.69
CA ILE A 3 -10.03 10.75 3.59
C ILE A 3 -8.86 9.83 3.95
N GLY A 4 -9.09 8.53 3.83
CA GLY A 4 -8.05 7.52 3.99
C GLY A 4 -7.50 7.07 2.65
N LEU A 5 -6.18 7.02 2.50
CA LEU A 5 -5.52 6.50 1.31
C LEU A 5 -4.74 5.23 1.66
N ARG A 6 -4.85 4.17 0.87
CA ARG A 6 -4.09 2.92 1.05
C ARG A 6 -3.32 2.56 -0.20
N THR A 7 -2.03 2.26 -0.04
CA THR A 7 -1.18 1.82 -1.14
C THR A 7 -0.17 0.77 -0.70
N TRP A 8 0.19 -0.09 -1.65
CA TRP A 8 1.19 -1.15 -1.54
C TRP A 8 2.04 -1.13 -2.80
N GLY A 9 3.36 -1.28 -2.66
CA GLY A 9 4.28 -1.32 -3.80
C GLY A 9 5.56 -0.53 -3.55
N SER A 10 6.15 -0.03 -4.64
CA SER A 10 7.38 0.78 -4.63
C SER A 10 7.06 2.26 -4.86
N ASP A 11 8.09 3.05 -5.18
CA ASP A 11 7.95 4.45 -5.60
C ASP A 11 6.87 4.65 -6.70
N GLY A 12 6.72 3.68 -7.62
CA GLY A 12 5.74 3.74 -8.70
C GLY A 12 4.28 3.76 -8.23
N ASN A 13 3.98 3.19 -7.05
CA ASN A 13 2.64 3.17 -6.46
C ASN A 13 2.51 4.24 -5.35
N ILE A 14 3.58 4.44 -4.56
CA ILE A 14 3.54 5.24 -3.34
C ILE A 14 3.62 6.74 -3.65
N ARG A 15 4.45 7.16 -4.61
CA ARG A 15 4.59 8.59 -4.94
C ARG A 15 3.33 9.18 -5.58
N PRO A 16 2.65 8.52 -6.53
CA PRO A 16 1.39 9.03 -7.05
C PRO A 16 0.31 9.17 -5.97
N MET A 17 0.24 8.20 -5.04
CA MET A 17 -0.70 8.26 -3.91
C MET A 17 -0.35 9.39 -2.92
N SER A 18 0.94 9.68 -2.74
CA SER A 18 1.41 10.82 -1.94
C SER A 18 1.05 12.16 -2.61
N ALA A 19 1.18 12.24 -3.94
CA ALA A 19 0.77 13.43 -4.71
C ALA A 19 -0.76 13.64 -4.66
N LEU A 20 -1.55 12.57 -4.74
CA LEU A 20 -3.00 12.63 -4.52
C LEU A 20 -3.32 13.12 -3.10
N ALA A 21 -2.59 12.63 -2.08
CA ALA A 21 -2.76 13.06 -0.70
C ALA A 21 -2.54 14.57 -0.54
N ASP A 22 -1.48 15.09 -1.15
CA ASP A 22 -1.18 16.51 -1.13
C ASP A 22 -2.26 17.34 -1.84
N GLY A 23 -2.72 16.91 -3.03
CA GLY A 23 -3.79 17.59 -3.75
C GLY A 23 -5.12 17.63 -2.99
N LEU A 24 -5.47 16.55 -2.29
CA LEU A 24 -6.66 16.49 -1.41
C LEU A 24 -6.48 17.38 -0.17
N ARG A 25 -5.32 17.33 0.47
CA ARG A 25 -4.99 18.20 1.61
C ARG A 25 -5.07 19.68 1.23
N ALA A 26 -4.50 20.05 0.08
CA ALA A 26 -4.54 21.42 -0.45
C ALA A 26 -5.96 21.94 -0.67
N ARG A 27 -6.94 21.05 -0.87
CA ARG A 27 -8.38 21.37 -0.93
C ARG A 27 -9.10 21.35 0.42
N GLY A 28 -8.37 21.28 1.53
CA GLY A 28 -8.94 21.34 2.89
C GLY A 28 -9.43 19.99 3.43
N HIS A 29 -9.05 18.87 2.82
CA HIS A 29 -9.33 17.55 3.37
C HIS A 29 -8.27 17.15 4.41
N THR A 30 -8.68 16.44 5.46
CA THR A 30 -7.76 15.77 6.38
C THR A 30 -7.42 14.42 5.80
N VAL A 31 -6.17 14.21 5.40
CA VAL A 31 -5.75 12.99 4.69
C VAL A 31 -4.82 12.16 5.57
N THR A 32 -5.11 10.87 5.68
CA THR A 32 -4.18 9.87 6.23
C THR A 32 -3.82 8.87 5.14
N ILE A 33 -2.53 8.64 4.91
CA ILE A 33 -2.05 7.63 3.97
C ILE A 33 -1.42 6.46 4.73
N ALA A 34 -1.91 5.25 4.46
CA ALA A 34 -1.37 4.00 4.98
C ALA A 34 -0.56 3.29 3.88
N VAL A 35 0.73 3.08 4.11
CA VAL A 35 1.70 2.64 3.09
C VAL A 35 2.33 1.31 3.48
N THR A 36 2.33 0.36 2.57
CA THR A 36 3.18 -0.84 2.65
C THR A 36 4.21 -0.78 1.54
N SER A 37 5.48 -0.68 1.90
CA SER A 37 6.59 -0.53 0.96
C SER A 37 7.28 -1.87 0.77
N ILE A 38 7.33 -2.35 -0.47
CA ILE A 38 7.91 -3.66 -0.82
C ILE A 38 9.43 -3.72 -0.67
N ASP A 39 10.06 -2.56 -0.59
CA ASP A 39 11.51 -2.36 -0.41
C ASP A 39 11.85 -1.78 0.97
N ASN A 40 10.89 -1.76 1.90
CA ASN A 40 11.01 -1.17 3.25
C ASN A 40 11.51 0.28 3.29
N LYS A 41 11.38 1.01 2.17
CA LYS A 41 11.75 2.41 2.08
C LYS A 41 10.90 3.27 3.00
N GLU A 42 11.54 4.26 3.62
CA GLU A 42 10.88 5.17 4.54
C GLU A 42 10.29 6.38 3.82
N TYR A 43 8.98 6.58 3.96
CA TYR A 43 8.21 7.63 3.27
C TYR A 43 7.67 8.73 4.20
N ARG A 44 7.85 8.63 5.52
CA ARG A 44 7.51 9.69 6.49
C ARG A 44 8.14 11.04 6.11
N PRO A 45 9.43 11.14 5.74
CA PRO A 45 10.01 12.44 5.35
C PRO A 45 9.29 13.07 4.15
N LEU A 46 8.86 12.25 3.17
CA LEU A 46 8.06 12.72 2.05
C LEU A 46 6.70 13.22 2.53
N ALA A 47 5.98 12.42 3.32
CA ALA A 47 4.66 12.81 3.82
C ALA A 47 4.71 14.06 4.72
N GLU A 48 5.73 14.19 5.56
CA GLU A 48 5.98 15.36 6.41
C GLU A 48 6.21 16.61 5.56
N SER A 49 7.01 16.52 4.49
CA SER A 49 7.22 17.64 3.55
C SER A 49 5.93 18.10 2.85
N LEU A 50 4.94 17.21 2.74
CA LEU A 50 3.62 17.48 2.16
C LEU A 50 2.58 17.85 3.23
N GLY A 51 2.92 17.84 4.52
CA GLY A 51 1.95 18.07 5.61
C GLY A 51 0.86 17.00 5.68
N VAL A 52 1.15 15.76 5.28
CA VAL A 52 0.22 14.62 5.27
C VAL A 52 0.62 13.62 6.37
N VAL A 53 -0.37 13.04 7.05
CA VAL A 53 -0.13 11.98 8.04
C VAL A 53 0.11 10.66 7.31
N LEU A 54 1.30 10.07 7.48
CA LEU A 54 1.62 8.74 6.97
C LEU A 54 1.69 7.69 8.07
N ARG A 55 1.13 6.51 7.78
CA ARG A 55 1.18 5.31 8.61
C ARG A 55 1.89 4.19 7.84
N PRO A 56 3.11 3.78 8.21
CA PRO A 56 3.70 2.58 7.64
C PRO A 56 2.90 1.36 8.10
N VAL A 57 2.74 0.38 7.22
CA VAL A 57 1.98 -0.86 7.46
C VAL A 57 2.76 -2.03 6.91
N GLY A 58 2.98 -3.04 7.74
CA GLY A 58 3.83 -4.17 7.39
C GLY A 58 5.29 -3.77 7.24
N ARG A 59 6.17 -4.72 7.52
CA ARG A 59 7.59 -4.65 7.17
C ARG A 59 8.03 -6.02 6.73
N PHE A 60 8.84 -6.04 5.69
CA PHE A 60 9.42 -7.27 5.17
C PHE A 60 10.75 -7.52 5.85
N ASP A 61 11.08 -8.77 6.13
CA ASP A 61 12.44 -9.13 6.52
C ASP A 61 13.27 -9.31 5.24
N PRO A 62 14.18 -8.38 4.90
CA PRO A 62 14.98 -8.50 3.68
C PRO A 62 15.96 -9.68 3.73
N SER A 63 16.19 -10.26 4.91
CA SER A 63 17.03 -11.45 5.10
C SER A 63 16.29 -12.78 5.02
N GLY A 64 14.96 -12.75 4.83
CA GLY A 64 14.18 -13.97 4.66
C GLY A 64 14.46 -14.65 3.31
N GLU A 65 14.59 -15.98 3.30
CA GLU A 65 14.84 -16.80 2.09
C GLU A 65 13.88 -16.52 0.92
N LYS A 66 12.66 -16.05 1.21
CA LYS A 66 11.68 -15.69 0.18
C LYS A 66 12.04 -14.39 -0.55
N TYR A 67 12.65 -13.43 0.13
CA TYR A 67 13.11 -12.16 -0.45
C TYR A 67 14.44 -12.31 -1.16
N GLU A 68 15.32 -13.15 -0.61
CA GLU A 68 16.63 -13.42 -1.20
C GLU A 68 16.48 -14.08 -2.57
N GLY A 69 17.06 -13.45 -3.59
CA GLY A 69 16.97 -13.91 -4.98
C GLY A 69 15.63 -13.67 -5.67
N LEU A 70 14.66 -12.96 -5.06
CA LEU A 70 13.38 -12.65 -5.73
C LEU A 70 13.60 -11.94 -7.07
N ALA A 71 14.49 -10.95 -7.11
CA ALA A 71 14.82 -10.23 -8.34
C ALA A 71 15.40 -11.18 -9.41
N ALA A 72 16.30 -12.09 -9.02
CA ALA A 72 16.87 -13.09 -9.94
C ALA A 72 15.78 -14.03 -10.48
N LYS A 73 14.93 -14.58 -9.60
CA LYS A 73 13.79 -15.43 -9.98
C LYS A 73 12.84 -14.71 -10.94
N LEU A 74 12.58 -13.41 -10.73
CA LEU A 74 11.76 -12.60 -11.63
C LEU A 74 12.41 -12.40 -13.01
N MET A 75 13.75 -12.24 -13.06
CA MET A 75 14.50 -12.12 -14.32
C MET A 75 14.61 -13.45 -15.08
N GLU A 76 14.64 -14.58 -14.39
CA GLU A 76 14.63 -15.91 -15.01
C GLU A 76 13.29 -16.24 -15.67
N LEU A 77 12.20 -15.67 -15.17
CA LEU A 77 10.88 -15.82 -15.78
C LEU A 77 10.80 -15.01 -17.08
N SER A 78 10.51 -15.70 -18.19
CA SER A 78 10.26 -15.06 -19.49
C SER A 78 9.30 -13.87 -19.36
N PRO A 79 9.54 -12.74 -20.06
CA PRO A 79 8.61 -11.61 -20.10
C PRO A 79 7.18 -11.98 -20.55
N SER A 80 7.02 -13.06 -21.31
CA SER A 80 5.70 -13.59 -21.70
C SER A 80 4.94 -14.29 -20.55
N SER A 81 5.58 -14.50 -19.40
CA SER A 81 5.01 -15.17 -18.22
C SER A 81 4.53 -14.18 -17.14
N ILE A 82 3.86 -13.10 -17.55
CA ILE A 82 3.41 -12.03 -16.65
C ILE A 82 2.58 -12.55 -15.47
N LEU A 83 1.73 -13.56 -15.67
CA LEU A 83 0.93 -14.17 -14.60
C LEU A 83 1.79 -14.91 -13.56
N LYS A 84 2.90 -15.53 -13.99
CA LYS A 84 3.83 -16.21 -13.07
C LYS A 84 4.63 -15.19 -12.26
N GLN A 85 5.08 -14.11 -12.91
CA GLN A 85 5.77 -13.01 -12.22
C GLN A 85 4.84 -12.35 -11.20
N PHE A 86 3.59 -12.07 -11.60
CA PHE A 86 2.57 -11.52 -10.71
C PHE A 86 2.31 -12.43 -9.50
N ARG A 87 2.10 -13.73 -9.73
CA ARG A 87 1.90 -14.70 -8.64
C ARG A 87 3.09 -14.71 -7.68
N LEU A 88 4.31 -14.79 -8.19
CA LEU A 88 5.52 -14.78 -7.36
C LEU A 88 5.62 -13.51 -6.51
N VAL A 89 5.28 -12.35 -7.08
CA VAL A 89 5.23 -11.07 -6.37
C VAL A 89 4.15 -11.08 -5.28
N MET A 90 2.96 -11.62 -5.54
CA MET A 90 1.90 -11.68 -4.53
C MET A 90 2.29 -12.60 -3.36
N GLU A 91 2.75 -13.82 -3.65
CA GLU A 91 3.16 -14.81 -2.64
C GLU A 91 4.34 -14.34 -1.78
N THR A 92 5.22 -13.52 -2.35
CA THR A 92 6.45 -13.07 -1.68
C THR A 92 6.32 -11.70 -1.03
N LEU A 93 5.60 -10.77 -1.64
CA LEU A 93 5.60 -9.36 -1.24
C LEU A 93 4.22 -8.86 -0.76
N PHE A 94 3.15 -9.62 -0.98
CA PHE A 94 1.79 -9.19 -0.61
C PHE A 94 1.23 -10.04 0.54
N GLU A 95 1.09 -11.35 0.31
CA GLU A 95 0.49 -12.30 1.25
C GLU A 95 1.15 -12.27 2.64
N PRO A 96 2.49 -12.14 2.79
CA PRO A 96 3.12 -12.16 4.12
C PRO A 96 2.73 -11.01 5.06
N VAL A 97 2.19 -9.91 4.52
CA VAL A 97 1.77 -8.74 5.31
C VAL A 97 0.28 -8.47 5.18
N GLU A 98 -0.47 -9.36 4.53
CA GLU A 98 -1.86 -9.16 4.17
C GLU A 98 -2.75 -8.91 5.40
N GLU A 99 -2.50 -9.62 6.50
CA GLU A 99 -3.23 -9.44 7.76
C GLU A 99 -3.00 -8.04 8.35
N GLU A 100 -1.76 -7.57 8.41
CA GLU A 100 -1.47 -6.19 8.84
C GLU A 100 -2.07 -5.17 7.88
N MET A 101 -2.09 -5.46 6.58
CA MET A 101 -2.75 -4.61 5.59
C MET A 101 -4.26 -4.52 5.82
N PHE A 102 -4.89 -5.63 6.19
CA PHE A 102 -6.32 -5.70 6.52
C PHE A 102 -6.63 -4.92 7.80
N HIS A 103 -5.89 -5.14 8.89
CA HIS A 103 -6.09 -4.37 10.12
C HIS A 103 -5.86 -2.87 9.96
N ALA A 104 -4.86 -2.48 9.17
CA ALA A 104 -4.67 -1.09 8.82
C ALA A 104 -5.85 -0.53 8.02
N ALA A 105 -6.41 -1.32 7.10
CA ALA A 105 -7.58 -0.94 6.33
C ALA A 105 -8.84 -0.78 7.21
N GLU A 106 -9.08 -1.69 8.17
CA GLU A 106 -10.16 -1.55 9.16
C GLU A 106 -10.03 -0.25 9.95
N SER A 107 -8.84 0.03 10.47
CA SER A 107 -8.56 1.25 11.21
C SER A 107 -8.75 2.51 10.36
N LEU A 108 -8.37 2.44 9.08
CA LEU A 108 -8.49 3.53 8.13
C LEU A 108 -9.96 3.82 7.81
N CYS A 109 -10.77 2.78 7.56
CA CYS A 109 -12.21 2.88 7.34
C CYS A 109 -12.92 3.52 8.54
N ALA A 110 -12.63 3.04 9.76
CA ALA A 110 -13.24 3.57 10.98
C ALA A 110 -12.95 5.06 11.24
N LYS A 111 -11.85 5.60 10.69
CA LYS A 111 -11.39 6.98 10.90
C LYS A 111 -11.72 7.91 9.74
N SER A 112 -12.17 7.37 8.60
CA SER A 112 -12.35 8.13 7.35
C SER A 112 -13.82 8.15 6.93
N GLY A 113 -14.23 9.20 6.22
CA GLY A 113 -15.55 9.25 5.59
C GLY A 113 -15.56 8.70 4.16
N LEU A 114 -14.38 8.46 3.59
CA LEU A 114 -14.10 7.90 2.27
C LEU A 114 -12.71 7.25 2.33
N VAL A 115 -12.54 6.10 1.71
CA VAL A 115 -11.23 5.49 1.50
C VAL A 115 -10.90 5.40 0.01
N ILE A 116 -9.63 5.47 -0.36
CA ILE A 116 -9.18 5.28 -1.75
C ILE A 116 -7.99 4.32 -1.72
N GLY A 117 -8.03 3.31 -2.59
CA GLY A 117 -7.06 2.23 -2.60
C GLY A 117 -6.42 2.00 -3.95
N HIS A 118 -5.23 1.41 -3.95
CA HIS A 118 -4.71 0.74 -5.14
C HIS A 118 -5.63 -0.43 -5.54
N PHE A 119 -5.87 -0.64 -6.83
CA PHE A 119 -6.84 -1.64 -7.31
C PHE A 119 -6.51 -3.10 -6.96
N LEU A 120 -5.23 -3.39 -6.66
CA LEU A 120 -4.76 -4.71 -6.21
C LEU A 120 -4.92 -4.92 -4.69
N LEU A 121 -5.26 -3.90 -3.91
CA LEU A 121 -5.34 -3.97 -2.44
C LEU A 121 -6.71 -4.50 -2.00
N HIS A 122 -6.97 -5.78 -2.24
CA HIS A 122 -8.20 -6.42 -1.80
C HIS A 122 -8.47 -6.35 -0.28
N PRO A 123 -7.47 -6.27 0.63
CA PRO A 123 -7.76 -6.04 2.05
C PRO A 123 -8.49 -4.72 2.31
N LEU A 124 -8.25 -3.67 1.52
CA LEU A 124 -9.00 -2.42 1.65
C LEU A 124 -10.44 -2.59 1.16
N HIS A 125 -10.64 -3.26 0.03
CA HIS A 125 -11.98 -3.54 -0.50
C HIS A 125 -12.81 -4.31 0.53
N ALA A 126 -12.25 -5.40 1.08
CA ALA A 126 -12.92 -6.20 2.09
C ALA A 126 -13.25 -5.40 3.36
N ALA A 127 -12.34 -4.55 3.84
CA ALA A 127 -12.59 -3.70 5.00
C ALA A 127 -13.66 -2.61 4.72
N ALA A 128 -13.65 -2.02 3.53
CA ALA A 128 -14.61 -1.01 3.11
C ALA A 128 -16.03 -1.60 3.01
N GLU A 129 -16.18 -2.73 2.31
CA GLU A 129 -17.46 -3.45 2.19
C GLU A 129 -18.03 -3.83 3.56
N ARG A 130 -17.18 -4.41 4.42
CA ARG A 130 -17.56 -4.87 5.76
C ARG A 130 -17.97 -3.73 6.71
N SER A 131 -17.43 -2.53 6.50
CA SER A 131 -17.76 -1.35 7.30
C SER A 131 -18.81 -0.44 6.67
N GLY A 132 -19.24 -0.73 5.43
CA GLY A 132 -20.08 0.17 4.64
C GLY A 132 -19.39 1.49 4.28
N SER A 133 -18.06 1.52 4.29
CA SER A 133 -17.30 2.74 3.95
C SER A 133 -17.32 2.98 2.45
N PRO A 134 -17.61 4.21 1.98
CA PRO A 134 -17.44 4.57 0.59
C PRO A 134 -15.98 4.37 0.15
N MET A 135 -15.79 3.79 -1.05
CA MET A 135 -14.49 3.53 -1.67
C MET A 135 -14.48 3.93 -3.14
#